data_AF-A0A3N5JFP6-F1
#
_entry.id   AF-A0A3N5JFP6-F1
#
_cell.length_a   1.000
_cell.length_b   1.000
_cell.length_c   1.000
_cell.angle_alpha   90.00
_cell.angle_beta   90.00
_cell.angle_gamma   90.00
#
_symmetry.space_group_name_H-M   'P 1'
#
loop_
_entity.id
_entity.type
_entity.pdbx_description
1 polymer ?
#
loop_
_entity_poly.entity_id
_entity_poly.type
_entity_poly.pdbx_seq_one_letter_code
_entity_poly.pdbx_strand_id
1 'polypeptide(L)'
;MPLFVEMTDDQHAVNMQLHIKDFLAPGGAAFTIRDHGDQISVWNYPLVCAPFIYFTVKGLIDYEFMEDAADIGENWLHMVYSIYQQTGNMWEWYNVMDKNISTRAAIANSATLGATAGAYIALVDTLGLE
;
A
#
# COMPACT_ATOMS: atom_id res chain seq x y z
N MET A 1 -1.16 -9.84 -5.61
CA MET A 1 -1.32 -10.02 -7.08
C MET A 1 -2.26 -11.18 -7.45
N PRO A 2 -2.05 -12.45 -7.05
CA PRO A 2 -2.96 -13.53 -7.42
C PRO A 2 -4.44 -13.26 -7.14
N LEU A 3 -4.73 -12.65 -5.98
CA LEU A 3 -6.08 -12.17 -5.62
C LEU A 3 -6.60 -11.15 -6.64
N PHE A 4 -5.85 -10.07 -6.89
CA PHE A 4 -6.26 -8.99 -7.81
C PHE A 4 -6.57 -9.43 -9.24
N VAL A 5 -5.82 -10.40 -9.77
CA VAL A 5 -6.08 -10.93 -11.13
C VAL A 5 -7.01 -12.15 -11.12
N GLU A 6 -7.55 -12.50 -9.96
CA GLU A 6 -8.46 -13.64 -9.76
C GLU A 6 -7.88 -14.98 -10.27
N MET A 7 -6.56 -15.17 -10.12
CA MET A 7 -5.85 -16.39 -10.56
C MET A 7 -5.52 -17.33 -9.39
N THR A 8 -6.38 -17.40 -8.39
CA THR A 8 -6.22 -18.28 -7.23
C THR A 8 -7.56 -18.90 -6.84
N ASP A 9 -7.55 -20.08 -6.21
CA ASP A 9 -8.77 -20.65 -5.61
C ASP A 9 -8.99 -20.11 -4.20
N ASP A 10 -10.19 -20.33 -3.65
CA ASP A 10 -10.61 -19.85 -2.33
C ASP A 10 -9.69 -20.35 -1.21
N GLN A 11 -9.19 -21.58 -1.31
CA GLN A 11 -8.34 -22.17 -0.28
C GLN A 11 -6.98 -21.46 -0.22
N HIS A 12 -6.40 -21.15 -1.38
CA HIS A 12 -5.18 -20.36 -1.48
C HIS A 12 -5.44 -18.89 -1.12
N ALA A 13 -6.61 -18.34 -1.47
CA ALA A 13 -6.98 -16.97 -1.13
C ALA A 13 -7.05 -16.76 0.39
N VAL A 14 -7.71 -17.66 1.11
CA VAL A 14 -7.74 -17.65 2.59
C VAL A 14 -6.33 -17.76 3.17
N ASN A 15 -5.50 -18.66 2.63
CA ASN A 15 -4.11 -18.78 3.09
C ASN A 15 -3.30 -17.50 2.86
N MET A 16 -3.53 -16.79 1.75
CA MET A 16 -2.89 -15.51 1.48
C MET A 16 -3.38 -14.41 2.43
N GLN A 17 -4.69 -14.32 2.66
CA GLN A 17 -5.28 -13.38 3.61
C GLN A 17 -4.72 -13.58 5.03
N LEU A 18 -4.56 -14.82 5.49
CA LEU A 18 -3.98 -15.10 6.81
C LEU A 18 -2.57 -14.53 7.01
N HIS A 19 -1.80 -14.35 5.93
CA HIS A 19 -0.45 -13.79 5.95
C HIS A 19 -0.40 -12.31 5.58
N ILE A 20 -1.53 -11.69 5.20
CA ILE A 20 -1.53 -10.26 4.85
C ILE A 20 -1.11 -9.39 6.04
N LYS A 21 -1.49 -9.83 7.24
CA LYS A 21 -1.13 -9.18 8.51
C LYS A 21 0.37 -9.05 8.73
N ASP A 22 1.18 -9.91 8.12
CA ASP A 22 2.64 -9.88 8.26
C ASP A 22 3.25 -8.69 7.49
N PHE A 23 2.50 -8.10 6.55
CA PHE A 23 2.90 -6.94 5.76
C PHE A 23 2.33 -5.62 6.32
N LEU A 24 1.42 -5.69 7.30
CA LEU A 24 0.75 -4.51 7.85
C LEU A 24 1.74 -3.59 8.56
N ALA A 25 1.52 -2.29 8.37
CA ALA A 25 2.23 -1.20 9.01
C ALA A 25 1.24 -0.06 9.31
N PRO A 26 1.60 0.89 10.19
CA PRO A 26 0.72 2.01 10.54
C PRO A 26 0.17 2.84 9.38
N GLY A 27 0.86 2.84 8.23
CA GLY A 27 0.45 3.52 6.99
C GLY A 27 -0.16 2.61 5.92
N GLY A 28 -0.54 1.37 6.24
CA GLY A 28 -1.09 0.42 5.28
C GLY A 28 -0.28 -0.88 5.22
N ALA A 29 0.34 -1.18 4.07
CA ALA A 29 1.15 -2.38 3.87
C ALA A 29 2.49 -2.08 3.17
N ALA A 30 3.54 -2.82 3.54
CA ALA A 30 4.88 -2.70 2.94
C ALA A 30 5.10 -3.75 1.82
N PHE A 31 6.14 -3.57 1.00
CA PHE A 31 6.52 -4.58 0.00
C PHE A 31 6.97 -5.92 0.60
N THR A 32 7.68 -5.88 1.72
CA THR A 32 8.23 -7.06 2.40
C THR A 32 7.95 -6.97 3.90
N ILE A 33 7.90 -8.11 4.58
CA ILE A 33 7.59 -8.21 6.01
C ILE A 33 8.71 -7.66 6.92
N ARG A 34 9.91 -7.48 6.38
CA ARG A 34 11.10 -6.99 7.10
C ARG A 34 12.13 -6.43 6.14
N ASP A 35 13.09 -5.67 6.67
CA ASP A 35 14.24 -5.23 5.89
C ASP A 35 15.17 -6.43 5.61
N HIS A 36 15.42 -6.70 4.33
CA HIS A 36 16.34 -7.73 3.86
C HIS A 36 17.80 -7.26 3.70
N GLY A 37 18.15 -6.06 4.20
CA GLY A 37 19.50 -5.51 4.15
C GLY A 37 19.86 -4.88 2.80
N ASP A 38 18.88 -4.75 1.91
CA ASP A 38 19.06 -4.09 0.62
C ASP A 38 18.96 -2.57 0.79
N GLN A 39 20.10 -1.94 1.07
CA GLN A 39 20.17 -0.49 1.28
C GLN A 39 19.99 0.34 0.00
N ILE A 40 20.05 -0.30 -1.17
CA ILE A 40 19.97 0.36 -2.47
C ILE A 40 18.62 0.13 -3.17
N SER A 41 17.73 -0.71 -2.64
CA SER A 41 16.43 -0.96 -3.24
C SER A 41 15.30 -0.25 -2.50
N VAL A 42 14.46 0.43 -3.28
CA VAL A 42 13.16 0.97 -2.83
C VAL A 42 12.09 -0.11 -2.71
N TRP A 43 12.32 -1.30 -3.28
CA TRP A 43 11.38 -2.43 -3.28
C TRP A 43 11.55 -3.33 -2.06
N ASN A 44 11.68 -2.73 -0.87
CA ASN A 44 11.98 -3.42 0.37
C ASN A 44 11.36 -2.63 1.54
N TYR A 45 11.04 -3.32 2.64
CA TYR A 45 10.53 -2.70 3.87
C TYR A 45 11.37 -1.48 4.29
N PRO A 46 10.76 -0.38 4.79
CA PRO A 46 9.34 -0.18 5.07
C PRO A 46 8.58 0.51 3.92
N LEU A 47 9.07 0.41 2.68
CA LEU A 47 8.55 1.19 1.57
C LEU A 47 7.40 0.48 0.83
N VAL A 48 6.56 1.29 0.21
CA VAL A 48 5.57 0.89 -0.79
C VAL A 48 5.33 2.04 -1.79
N CYS A 49 4.79 1.73 -2.97
CA CYS A 49 4.23 2.73 -3.88
C CYS A 49 2.75 2.44 -4.18
N ALA A 50 2.01 3.50 -4.53
CA ALA A 50 0.56 3.51 -4.50
C ALA A 50 -0.16 2.40 -5.29
N PRO A 51 0.29 1.97 -6.50
CA PRO A 51 -0.39 0.91 -7.25
C PRO A 51 -0.49 -0.42 -6.49
N PHE A 52 0.50 -0.75 -5.66
CA PHE A 52 0.53 -2.02 -4.93
C PHE A 52 -0.47 -2.06 -3.78
N ILE A 53 -0.77 -0.91 -3.17
CA ILE A 53 -1.86 -0.80 -2.21
C ILE A 53 -3.19 -1.06 -2.90
N TYR A 54 -3.43 -0.42 -4.06
CA TYR A 54 -4.65 -0.64 -4.82
C TYR A 54 -4.82 -2.12 -5.21
N PHE A 55 -3.78 -2.77 -5.76
CA PHE A 55 -3.85 -4.19 -6.09
C PHE A 55 -4.15 -5.07 -4.88
N THR A 56 -3.60 -4.72 -3.72
CA THR A 56 -3.81 -5.48 -2.48
C THR A 56 -5.26 -5.32 -2.01
N VAL A 57 -5.73 -4.09 -1.86
CA VAL A 57 -7.10 -3.78 -1.39
C VAL A 57 -8.15 -4.35 -2.34
N LYS A 58 -8.02 -4.09 -3.65
CA LYS A 58 -8.97 -4.60 -4.65
C LYS A 58 -9.01 -6.13 -4.65
N GLY A 59 -7.85 -6.79 -4.61
CA GLY A 59 -7.81 -8.25 -4.54
C GLY A 59 -8.41 -8.83 -3.26
N LEU A 60 -8.26 -8.17 -2.11
CA LEU A 60 -8.92 -8.59 -0.88
C LEU A 60 -10.45 -8.46 -0.98
N ILE A 61 -10.94 -7.36 -1.55
CA ILE A 61 -12.38 -7.12 -1.77
C ILE A 61 -12.99 -8.15 -2.72
N ASP A 62 -12.29 -8.50 -3.80
CA ASP A 62 -12.78 -9.49 -4.77
C ASP A 62 -12.97 -10.90 -4.18
N TYR A 63 -12.33 -11.16 -3.04
CA TYR A 63 -12.47 -12.39 -2.26
C TYR A 63 -13.20 -12.17 -0.93
N GLU A 64 -13.95 -11.06 -0.81
CA GLU A 64 -14.80 -10.73 0.35
C GLU A 64 -14.04 -10.51 1.68
N PHE A 65 -12.73 -10.28 1.63
CA PHE A 65 -11.89 -9.98 2.80
C PHE A 65 -11.92 -8.49 3.18
N MET A 66 -13.13 -8.00 3.50
CA MET A 66 -13.41 -6.56 3.63
C MET A 66 -12.70 -5.88 4.79
N GLU A 67 -12.50 -6.57 5.92
CA GLU A 67 -11.84 -5.99 7.11
C GLU A 67 -10.37 -5.67 6.83
N ASP A 68 -9.59 -6.63 6.32
CA ASP A 68 -8.20 -6.39 5.93
C ASP A 68 -8.07 -5.34 4.81
N ALA A 69 -9.03 -5.34 3.87
CA ALA A 69 -9.06 -4.37 2.79
C ALA A 69 -9.26 -2.93 3.31
N ALA A 70 -10.22 -2.75 4.22
CA ALA A 70 -10.49 -1.46 4.86
C ALA A 70 -9.30 -1.01 5.70
N ASP A 71 -8.74 -1.89 6.53
CA ASP A 71 -7.58 -1.56 7.37
C ASP A 71 -6.39 -1.10 6.53
N ILE A 72 -6.05 -1.81 5.46
CA ILE A 72 -4.92 -1.41 4.58
C ILE A 72 -5.24 -0.11 3.84
N GLY A 73 -6.43 -0.04 3.26
CA GLY A 73 -6.85 1.06 2.40
C GLY A 73 -7.00 2.37 3.16
N GLU A 74 -7.72 2.39 4.27
CA GLU A 74 -7.96 3.60 5.06
C GLU A 74 -6.66 4.12 5.70
N ASN A 75 -5.81 3.24 6.24
CA ASN A 75 -4.52 3.65 6.80
C ASN A 75 -3.63 4.29 5.74
N TRP A 76 -3.62 3.75 4.51
CA TRP A 76 -2.91 4.35 3.39
C TRP A 76 -3.50 5.71 2.99
N LEU A 77 -4.82 5.80 2.80
CA LEU A 77 -5.51 7.05 2.44
C LEU A 77 -5.24 8.16 3.46
N HIS A 78 -5.32 7.84 4.76
CA HIS A 78 -5.03 8.78 5.84
C HIS A 78 -3.57 9.24 5.82
N MET A 79 -2.61 8.33 5.61
CA MET A 79 -1.20 8.70 5.51
C MET A 79 -0.94 9.62 4.32
N VAL A 80 -1.41 9.25 3.12
CA VAL A 80 -1.24 10.05 1.90
C VAL A 80 -1.86 11.43 2.06
N TYR A 81 -3.08 11.51 2.60
CA TYR A 81 -3.76 12.78 2.84
C TYR A 81 -2.99 13.66 3.83
N SER A 82 -2.52 13.10 4.95
CA SER A 82 -1.74 13.83 5.95
C SER A 82 -0.43 14.38 5.37
N ILE A 83 0.29 13.60 4.58
CA ILE A 83 1.52 14.04 3.89
C ILE A 83 1.21 15.12 2.85
N TYR A 84 0.11 14.98 2.12
CA TYR A 84 -0.33 15.98 1.15
C TYR A 84 -0.67 17.31 1.85
N GLN A 85 -1.39 17.29 2.98
CA GLN A 85 -1.69 18.49 3.76
C GLN A 85 -0.41 19.20 4.25
N GLN A 86 0.63 18.44 4.59
CA GLN A 86 1.90 18.99 5.08
C GLN A 86 2.82 19.52 3.97
N THR A 87 2.85 18.83 2.83
CA THR A 87 3.85 19.08 1.78
C THR A 87 3.30 19.73 0.51
N GLY A 88 1.98 19.75 0.34
CA GLY A 88 1.30 20.15 -0.88
C GLY A 88 1.52 19.20 -2.07
N ASN A 89 2.15 18.05 -1.84
CA ASN A 89 2.57 17.12 -2.89
C ASN A 89 2.16 15.68 -2.56
N MET A 90 1.94 14.91 -3.62
CA MET A 90 1.91 13.45 -3.58
C MET A 90 3.28 12.91 -4.01
N TRP A 91 3.63 11.72 -3.53
CA TRP A 91 4.99 11.16 -3.64
C TRP A 91 4.98 9.76 -4.27
N GLU A 92 6.13 9.33 -4.81
CA GLU A 92 6.28 8.03 -5.46
C GLU A 92 6.36 6.91 -4.43
N TRP A 93 7.21 7.11 -3.43
CA TRP A 93 7.45 6.15 -2.35
C TRP A 93 6.92 6.68 -1.03
N TYR A 94 6.38 5.78 -0.23
CA TYR A 94 5.94 6.07 1.13
C TYR A 94 6.54 5.06 2.09
N ASN A 95 7.06 5.57 3.20
CA ASN A 95 7.43 4.77 4.36
C ASN A 95 6.19 4.55 5.20
N VAL A 96 5.60 3.35 5.10
CA VAL A 96 4.36 2.99 5.81
C VAL A 96 4.58 2.73 7.29
N MET A 97 5.83 2.51 7.72
CA MET A 97 6.14 2.34 9.14
C MET A 97 6.09 3.69 9.87
N ASP A 98 6.82 4.67 9.34
CA ASP A 98 7.01 5.98 9.97
C ASP A 98 6.03 7.05 9.45
N LYS A 99 5.17 6.68 8.50
CA LYS A 99 4.15 7.53 7.86
C LYS A 99 4.71 8.82 7.28
N ASN A 100 5.78 8.68 6.51
CA ASN A 100 6.44 9.80 5.84
C ASN A 100 6.96 9.40 4.45
N ILE A 101 7.69 10.30 3.81
CA ILE A 101 8.23 10.14 2.46
C ILE A 101 9.71 9.75 2.44
N SER A 102 10.27 9.41 3.60
CA SER A 102 11.68 9.03 3.69
C SER A 102 11.90 7.72 2.97
N THR A 103 12.86 7.74 2.06
CA THR A 103 13.37 6.57 1.35
C THR A 103 14.70 6.17 1.97
N ARG A 104 15.42 5.25 1.33
CA ARG A 104 16.78 4.90 1.73
C ARG A 104 17.74 6.05 1.39
N ALA A 105 18.78 6.22 2.20
CA ALA A 105 19.71 7.36 2.11
C ALA A 105 20.34 7.57 0.71
N ALA A 106 20.45 6.50 -0.09
CA ALA A 106 21.02 6.56 -1.43
C ALA A 106 20.03 6.99 -2.53
N ILE A 107 18.72 7.08 -2.23
CA ILE A 107 17.67 7.27 -3.25
C ILE A 107 16.79 8.44 -2.84
N ALA A 108 16.77 9.49 -3.66
CA ALA A 108 15.86 10.60 -3.49
C ALA A 108 14.43 10.19 -3.87
N ASN A 109 13.46 10.63 -3.08
CA ASN A 109 12.05 10.51 -3.42
C ASN A 109 11.61 11.67 -4.32
N SER A 110 10.63 11.45 -5.18
CA SER A 110 10.11 12.44 -6.11
C SER A 110 8.63 12.72 -5.87
N ALA A 111 8.25 14.00 -5.97
CA ALA A 111 6.85 14.36 -6.05
C ALA A 111 6.26 13.83 -7.38
N THR A 112 5.14 13.13 -7.28
CA THR A 112 4.42 12.56 -8.43
C THR A 112 2.93 12.67 -8.18
N LEU A 113 2.20 13.18 -9.17
CA LEU A 113 0.75 13.22 -9.12
C LEU A 113 0.13 11.93 -9.67
N GLY A 114 0.71 11.35 -10.73
CA GLY A 114 0.05 10.36 -11.58
C GLY A 114 -0.39 9.10 -10.85
N ALA A 115 0.56 8.24 -10.49
CA ALA A 115 0.26 6.93 -9.91
C ALA A 115 -0.43 7.06 -8.54
N THR A 116 0.00 8.01 -7.73
CA THR A 116 -0.54 8.19 -6.38
C THR A 116 -1.96 8.77 -6.40
N ALA A 117 -2.24 9.81 -7.19
CA ALA A 117 -3.60 10.36 -7.27
C ALA A 117 -4.56 9.33 -7.89
N GLY A 118 -4.14 8.61 -8.93
CA GLY A 118 -4.94 7.57 -9.55
C GLY A 118 -5.31 6.45 -8.57
N ALA A 119 -4.33 5.94 -7.83
CA ALA A 119 -4.57 4.92 -6.81
C ALA A 119 -5.41 5.46 -5.63
N TYR A 120 -5.20 6.71 -5.21
CA TYR A 120 -5.97 7.34 -4.14
C TYR A 120 -7.46 7.41 -4.51
N ILE A 121 -7.79 7.93 -5.69
CA ILE A 121 -9.18 8.02 -6.18
C ILE A 121 -9.78 6.61 -6.33
N ALA A 122 -9.05 5.67 -6.93
CA ALA A 122 -9.51 4.31 -7.11
C ALA A 122 -9.80 3.60 -5.77
N LEU A 123 -8.99 3.86 -4.74
CA LEU A 123 -9.22 3.32 -3.40
C LEU A 123 -10.45 3.92 -2.72
N VAL A 124 -10.67 5.23 -2.84
CA VAL A 124 -11.87 5.90 -2.29
C VAL A 124 -13.14 5.30 -2.89
N ASP A 125 -13.19 5.14 -4.22
CA ASP A 125 -14.31 4.51 -4.93
C ASP A 125 -14.47 3.03 -4.51
N THR A 126 -13.39 2.27 -4.55
CA THR A 126 -13.39 0.83 -4.23
C THR A 126 -13.83 0.54 -2.79
N LEU A 127 -13.53 1.43 -1.84
CA LEU A 127 -13.93 1.31 -0.43
C LEU A 127 -15.30 1.94 -0.14
N GLY A 128 -15.92 2.63 -1.11
CA GLY A 128 -17.20 3.32 -0.93
C GLY A 128 -17.14 4.50 0.03
N LEU A 129 -16.05 5.28 0.01
CA LEU A 129 -15.79 6.42 0.91
C LEU A 129 -16.16 7.79 0.30
N GLU A 130 -17.02 7.81 -0.73
CA GLU A 130 -17.48 9.03 -1.42
C GLU A 130 -18.54 9.85 -0.65
#